data_AF-A0AAD4LBH1-F1
#
_entry.id   AF-A0AAD4LBH1-F1
#
_cell.length_a   1.000
_cell.length_b   1.000
_cell.length_c   1.000
_cell.angle_alpha   90.00
_cell.angle_beta   90.00
_cell.angle_gamma   90.00
#
_symmetry.space_group_name_H-M   'P 1'
#
loop_
_entity.id
_entity.type
_entity.pdbx_description
1 polymer ?
#
loop_
_entity_poly.entity_id
_entity_poly.type
_entity_poly.pdbx_seq_one_letter_code
_entity_poly.pdbx_strand_id
1 'polypeptide(L)'
;MLHVLPTEMTLNVLSHLPIPSLLSLSVLSRQWLDFFTTNQSEIFHSAALLHEYIQPEILSLDDALSVNTSRPWAGLTSWKDFCHRSFQLRKNWEGKGRVVMRVLSPPGFNVHRIKVDEKAGICITTHSGGGLSVIHLFSSTVLWCLPLAYVRPYAHCEYDNGFLVFDREDGAKEVWRLASDLSTEGEVAADAPPDSRQMDASARAVMVYHQYAPRGQFRPWALLTFPEATRAYRLAYPTLICASDDHAFLHDVRTGYLVQTIDFDIHLQELSYVAYVDVNERHAFVSEQDAVHVFSRESGSEVLQIPADATVESSRLVEDPSLVSGDSFIAPLSVSPNVDDSRPGFVAAHVSRDGRDLVVLSDRRRKGVVFIRDFERICRGEISLEQAGLVLSIPPWYICCYLGFEHGRVCVATVRVSHLPSRLHMFMLVDLKVQGLFIFTFGSDLSAKAVFVRPTDPAASVRLRFINCMQLTDSHIYFMWQDARHRQDIPLFKDEENARELPPPITPTLIGEFQEQLLAAQPGGRSFTTSVPLGADSYTLYSLSYIRPG
;
A
#
# COMPACT_ATOMS: atom_id res chain seq x y z
N MET A 1 0.62 44.77 -18.75
CA MET A 1 -0.62 44.46 -19.49
C MET A 1 -1.70 43.85 -18.60
N LEU A 2 -1.42 42.81 -17.80
CA LEU A 2 -2.45 42.16 -16.98
C LEU A 2 -3.10 43.09 -15.91
N HIS A 3 -2.40 44.12 -15.43
CA HIS A 3 -2.94 45.11 -14.47
C HIS A 3 -4.08 45.99 -15.02
N VAL A 4 -4.38 45.90 -16.32
CA VAL A 4 -5.48 46.63 -16.98
C VAL A 4 -6.72 45.74 -17.11
N LEU A 5 -6.59 44.43 -16.86
CA LEU A 5 -7.69 43.49 -16.95
C LEU A 5 -8.53 43.50 -15.66
N PRO A 6 -9.83 43.18 -15.74
CA PRO A 6 -10.63 42.86 -14.57
C PRO A 6 -10.01 41.73 -13.73
N THR A 7 -10.30 41.72 -12.43
CA THR A 7 -9.77 40.72 -11.48
C THR A 7 -10.10 39.31 -11.94
N GLU A 8 -11.32 39.05 -12.39
CA GLU A 8 -11.82 37.75 -12.84
C GLU A 8 -11.05 37.24 -14.05
N MET A 9 -10.77 38.13 -15.02
CA MET A 9 -9.97 37.77 -16.20
C MET A 9 -8.52 37.48 -15.80
N THR A 10 -7.98 38.24 -14.85
CA THR A 10 -6.63 37.99 -14.32
C THR A 10 -6.57 36.64 -13.62
N LEU A 11 -7.53 36.33 -12.73
CA LEU A 11 -7.62 35.03 -12.05
C LEU A 11 -7.78 33.88 -13.04
N ASN A 12 -8.59 34.04 -14.07
CA ASN A 12 -8.74 33.04 -15.13
C ASN A 12 -7.43 32.81 -15.92
N VAL A 13 -6.63 33.85 -16.18
CA VAL A 13 -5.31 33.65 -16.79
C VAL A 13 -4.38 32.91 -15.82
N LEU A 14 -4.40 33.28 -14.53
CA LEU A 14 -3.55 32.66 -13.51
C LEU A 14 -3.91 31.20 -13.23
N SER A 15 -5.16 30.77 -13.41
CA SER A 15 -5.60 29.39 -13.19
C SER A 15 -4.91 28.38 -14.12
N HIS A 16 -4.36 28.85 -15.24
CA HIS A 16 -3.62 28.03 -16.20
C HIS A 16 -2.10 28.01 -15.96
N LEU A 17 -1.61 28.73 -14.95
CA LEU A 17 -0.17 28.83 -14.68
C LEU A 17 0.27 27.85 -13.60
N PRO A 18 1.41 27.15 -13.78
CA PRO A 18 1.93 26.27 -12.76
C PRO A 18 2.49 27.06 -11.57
N ILE A 19 2.56 26.41 -10.40
CA ILE A 19 3.01 27.04 -9.14
C ILE A 19 4.33 27.82 -9.29
N PRO A 20 5.40 27.32 -9.96
CA PRO A 20 6.63 28.09 -10.12
C PRO A 20 6.43 29.43 -10.85
N SER A 21 5.55 29.46 -11.87
CA SER A 21 5.22 30.68 -12.61
C SER A 21 4.42 31.65 -11.73
N LEU A 22 3.46 31.16 -10.96
CA LEU A 22 2.69 31.95 -10.00
C LEU A 22 3.61 32.62 -8.96
N LEU A 23 4.53 31.86 -8.38
CA LEU A 23 5.51 32.40 -7.43
C LEU A 23 6.43 33.44 -8.09
N SER A 24 6.88 33.20 -9.32
CA SER A 24 7.71 34.16 -10.07
C SER A 24 6.97 35.47 -10.34
N LEU A 25 5.68 35.39 -10.71
CA LEU A 25 4.84 36.57 -10.94
C LEU A 25 4.66 37.41 -9.67
N SER A 26 4.49 36.76 -8.52
CA SER A 26 4.26 37.44 -7.23
C SER A 26 5.41 38.35 -6.80
N VAL A 27 6.62 38.13 -7.32
CA VAL A 27 7.82 38.93 -6.99
C VAL A 27 8.20 39.95 -8.07
N LEU A 28 7.45 40.05 -9.17
CA LEU A 28 7.79 40.97 -10.27
C LEU A 28 7.53 42.44 -9.92
N SER A 29 6.47 42.74 -9.18
CA SER A 29 6.12 44.11 -8.78
C SER A 29 5.26 44.14 -7.52
N ARG A 30 5.19 45.29 -6.85
CA ARG A 30 4.30 45.48 -5.68
C ARG A 30 2.83 45.25 -6.03
N GLN A 31 2.39 45.72 -7.19
CA GLN A 31 1.01 45.51 -7.65
C GLN A 31 0.67 44.03 -7.78
N TRP A 32 1.59 43.21 -8.30
CA TRP A 32 1.40 41.75 -8.34
C TRP A 32 1.38 41.13 -6.96
N LEU A 33 2.30 41.54 -6.08
CA LEU A 33 2.33 41.07 -4.70
C LEU A 33 1.00 41.38 -3.97
N ASP A 34 0.47 42.59 -4.14
CA ASP A 34 -0.80 43.03 -3.55
C ASP A 34 -1.98 42.21 -4.11
N PHE A 35 -1.99 41.99 -5.43
CA PHE A 35 -3.01 41.16 -6.09
C PHE A 35 -2.99 39.71 -5.58
N PHE A 36 -1.80 39.10 -5.47
CA PHE A 36 -1.62 37.74 -4.94
C PHE A 36 -1.99 37.63 -3.46
N THR A 37 -1.70 38.67 -2.68
CA THR A 37 -2.06 38.72 -1.25
C THR A 37 -3.57 38.80 -1.08
N THR A 38 -4.24 39.59 -1.91
CA THR A 38 -5.71 39.81 -1.86
C THR A 38 -6.49 38.58 -2.34
N ASN A 39 -6.03 37.90 -3.39
CA ASN A 39 -6.75 36.80 -4.05
C ASN A 39 -6.05 35.44 -3.84
N GLN A 40 -5.35 35.28 -2.72
CA GLN A 40 -4.50 34.12 -2.47
C GLN A 40 -5.28 32.79 -2.53
N SER A 41 -6.48 32.78 -1.95
CA SER A 41 -7.31 31.59 -1.84
C SER A 41 -7.65 31.03 -3.24
N GLU A 42 -8.19 31.88 -4.11
CA GLU A 42 -8.65 31.54 -5.45
C GLU A 42 -7.50 31.12 -6.37
N ILE A 43 -6.37 31.84 -6.29
CA ILE A 43 -5.17 31.53 -7.08
C ILE A 43 -4.64 30.14 -6.73
N PHE A 44 -4.47 29.85 -5.43
CA PHE A 44 -3.89 28.58 -5.01
C PHE A 44 -4.89 27.42 -4.99
N HIS A 45 -6.19 27.67 -4.85
CA HIS A 45 -7.23 26.66 -5.13
C HIS A 45 -7.20 26.23 -6.59
N SER A 46 -7.15 27.18 -7.52
CA SER A 46 -7.01 26.89 -8.96
C SER A 46 -5.72 26.14 -9.27
N ALA A 47 -4.62 26.49 -8.59
CA ALA A 47 -3.36 25.76 -8.72
C ALA A 47 -3.47 24.32 -8.15
N ALA A 48 -4.17 24.12 -7.05
CA ALA A 48 -4.40 22.78 -6.49
C ALA A 48 -5.17 21.88 -7.48
N LEU A 49 -6.16 22.43 -8.18
CA LEU A 49 -6.89 21.75 -9.26
C LEU A 49 -5.97 21.45 -10.46
N LEU A 50 -5.24 22.45 -10.95
CA LEU A 50 -4.34 22.31 -12.11
C LEU A 50 -3.28 21.21 -11.90
N HIS A 51 -2.78 21.07 -10.67
CA HIS A 51 -1.76 20.07 -10.31
C HIS A 51 -2.35 18.74 -9.83
N GLU A 52 -3.67 18.61 -9.86
CA GLU A 52 -4.42 17.42 -9.43
C GLU A 52 -4.15 17.03 -7.97
N TYR A 53 -3.95 18.03 -7.09
CA TYR A 53 -3.83 17.82 -5.65
C TYR A 53 -5.18 17.64 -4.96
N ILE A 54 -6.25 18.13 -5.60
CA ILE A 54 -7.63 18.00 -5.15
C ILE A 54 -8.52 17.64 -6.34
N GLN A 55 -9.67 17.05 -6.04
CA GLN A 55 -10.71 16.79 -7.04
C GLN A 55 -11.53 18.06 -7.34
N PRO A 56 -12.15 18.18 -8.52
CA PRO A 56 -12.96 19.34 -8.91
C PRO A 56 -14.10 19.68 -7.95
N GLU A 57 -14.63 18.69 -7.23
CA GLU A 57 -15.74 18.86 -6.28
C GLU A 57 -15.31 19.50 -4.96
N ILE A 58 -14.01 19.58 -4.69
CA ILE A 58 -13.45 20.15 -3.47
C ILE A 58 -13.41 21.68 -3.61
N LEU A 59 -14.36 22.35 -2.97
CA LEU A 59 -14.53 23.81 -3.07
C LEU A 59 -13.83 24.57 -1.93
N SER A 60 -13.63 23.95 -0.77
CA SER A 60 -13.05 24.58 0.41
C SER A 60 -11.77 23.88 0.88
N LEU A 61 -10.93 24.61 1.62
CA LEU A 61 -9.73 24.04 2.22
C LEU A 61 -10.09 22.99 3.28
N ASP A 62 -11.18 23.20 4.02
CA ASP A 62 -11.64 22.26 5.04
C ASP A 62 -12.04 20.91 4.41
N ASP A 63 -12.70 20.94 3.25
CA ASP A 63 -13.00 19.74 2.48
C ASP A 63 -11.72 19.02 2.06
N ALA A 64 -10.71 19.76 1.57
CA ALA A 64 -9.42 19.18 1.20
C ALA A 64 -8.72 18.53 2.40
N LEU A 65 -8.73 19.19 3.56
CA LEU A 65 -8.12 18.68 4.80
C LEU A 65 -8.88 17.51 5.41
N SER A 66 -10.20 17.40 5.15
CA SER A 66 -11.02 16.27 5.59
C SER A 66 -10.63 14.96 4.88
N VAL A 67 -10.10 15.06 3.66
CA VAL A 67 -9.59 13.94 2.86
C VAL A 67 -8.10 13.72 3.12
N ASN A 68 -7.35 14.80 3.33
CA ASN A 68 -5.91 14.79 3.58
C ASN A 68 -5.63 14.91 5.08
N THR A 69 -5.94 13.86 5.85
CA THR A 69 -5.89 13.91 7.32
C THR A 69 -4.53 13.59 7.94
N SER A 70 -3.54 13.21 7.14
CA SER A 70 -2.22 12.83 7.64
C SER A 70 -1.43 14.03 8.19
N ARG A 71 -0.39 13.75 9.00
CA ARG A 71 0.43 14.76 9.69
C ARG A 71 1.00 15.86 8.77
N PRO A 72 1.39 15.61 7.50
CA PRO A 72 1.82 16.66 6.58
C PRO A 72 0.82 17.81 6.44
N TRP A 73 -0.45 17.58 6.74
CA TRP A 73 -1.52 18.56 6.55
C TRP A 73 -1.95 19.25 7.85
N ALA A 74 -1.42 18.81 9.00
CA ALA A 74 -1.76 19.37 10.31
C ALA A 74 -1.40 20.88 10.39
N GLY A 75 -2.34 21.66 10.94
CA GLY A 75 -2.19 23.10 11.15
C GLY A 75 -2.12 23.94 9.88
N LEU A 76 -2.60 23.43 8.74
CA LEU A 76 -2.74 24.22 7.52
C LEU A 76 -3.92 25.18 7.65
N THR A 77 -3.69 26.43 7.23
CA THR A 77 -4.71 27.50 7.28
C THR A 77 -4.90 28.20 5.93
N SER A 78 -4.15 27.81 4.89
CA SER A 78 -4.22 28.43 3.56
C SER A 78 -4.02 27.44 2.42
N TRP A 79 -4.66 27.72 1.28
CA TRP A 79 -4.44 26.98 0.02
C TRP A 79 -3.00 27.07 -0.49
N LYS A 80 -2.32 28.19 -0.22
CA LYS A 80 -0.91 28.38 -0.56
C LYS A 80 -0.03 27.37 0.16
N ASP A 81 -0.23 27.22 1.47
CA ASP A 81 0.53 26.25 2.27
C ASP A 81 0.20 24.82 1.88
N PHE A 82 -1.08 24.53 1.60
CA PHE A 82 -1.52 23.24 1.08
C PHE A 82 -0.81 22.89 -0.24
N CYS A 83 -0.82 23.80 -1.21
CA CYS A 83 -0.12 23.62 -2.49
C CYS A 83 1.40 23.44 -2.30
N HIS A 84 2.00 24.23 -1.42
CA HIS A 84 3.43 24.14 -1.13
C HIS A 84 3.79 22.76 -0.54
N ARG A 85 3.03 22.27 0.44
CA ARG A 85 3.25 20.95 1.04
C ARG A 85 2.99 19.82 0.06
N SER A 86 1.94 19.91 -0.75
CA SER A 86 1.62 18.94 -1.81
C SER A 86 2.72 18.87 -2.87
N PHE A 87 3.20 20.02 -3.34
CA PHE A 87 4.30 20.10 -4.29
C PHE A 87 5.58 19.51 -3.72
N GLN A 88 5.90 19.82 -2.45
CA GLN A 88 7.07 19.25 -1.79
C GLN A 88 6.96 17.73 -1.63
N LEU A 89 5.78 17.24 -1.22
CA LEU A 89 5.51 15.81 -1.09
C LEU A 89 5.71 15.09 -2.43
N ARG A 90 5.17 15.63 -3.52
CA ARG A 90 5.38 15.10 -4.88
C ARG A 90 6.85 15.08 -5.26
N LYS A 91 7.60 16.16 -5.01
CA LYS A 91 9.05 16.18 -5.26
C LYS A 91 9.79 15.12 -4.46
N ASN A 92 9.37 14.87 -3.22
CA ASN A 92 10.00 13.85 -2.40
C ASN A 92 9.73 12.43 -2.95
N TRP A 93 8.50 12.15 -3.40
CA TRP A 93 8.15 10.91 -4.12
C TRP A 93 8.94 10.74 -5.42
N GLU A 94 9.30 11.84 -6.10
CA GLU A 94 10.17 11.84 -7.28
C GLU A 94 11.67 11.72 -6.95
N GLY A 95 12.04 11.49 -5.68
CA GLY A 95 13.44 11.40 -5.24
C GLY A 95 14.20 12.73 -5.29
N LYS A 96 13.50 13.86 -5.44
CA LYS A 96 14.08 15.22 -5.55
C LYS A 96 13.98 16.02 -4.24
N GLY A 97 13.75 15.34 -3.12
CA GLY A 97 13.61 15.98 -1.83
C GLY A 97 14.03 15.08 -0.68
N ARG A 98 13.70 15.49 0.55
CA ARG A 98 14.19 14.83 1.75
C ARG A 98 13.30 13.67 2.13
N VAL A 99 13.93 12.55 2.46
CA VAL A 99 13.26 11.35 2.96
C VAL A 99 13.90 10.95 4.26
N VAL A 100 13.09 10.47 5.20
CA VAL A 100 13.59 9.85 6.41
C VAL A 100 12.96 8.50 6.61
N MET A 101 13.60 7.74 7.47
CA MET A 101 13.16 6.43 7.83
C MET A 101 12.75 6.41 9.29
N ARG A 102 11.65 5.73 9.55
CA ARG A 102 11.27 5.32 10.88
C ARG A 102 11.21 3.81 10.95
N VAL A 103 11.58 3.33 12.13
CA VAL A 103 11.55 1.95 12.53
C VAL A 103 10.33 1.76 13.43
N LEU A 104 9.43 0.88 13.04
CA LEU A 104 8.30 0.41 13.83
C LEU A 104 8.64 -0.98 14.35
N SER A 105 8.55 -1.18 15.66
CA SER A 105 8.90 -2.44 16.31
C SER A 105 7.64 -3.17 16.77
N PRO A 106 6.89 -3.83 15.87
CA PRO A 106 5.71 -4.60 16.27
C PRO A 106 6.10 -5.73 17.23
N PRO A 107 5.23 -6.10 18.18
CA PRO A 107 5.43 -7.31 18.97
C PRO A 107 5.31 -8.53 18.03
N GLY A 108 6.08 -9.58 18.32
CA GLY A 108 6.11 -10.80 17.51
C GLY A 108 7.38 -10.93 16.65
N PHE A 109 7.54 -12.09 16.03
CA PHE A 109 8.64 -12.39 15.12
C PHE A 109 8.08 -12.57 13.71
N ASN A 110 8.79 -12.07 12.70
CA ASN A 110 8.46 -12.21 11.28
C ASN A 110 7.05 -11.73 10.96
N VAL A 111 6.87 -10.43 10.78
CA VAL A 111 5.64 -9.89 10.18
C VAL A 111 5.39 -10.60 8.83
N HIS A 112 4.14 -10.85 8.50
CA HIS A 112 3.70 -11.48 7.26
C HIS A 112 2.94 -10.50 6.38
N ARG A 113 1.95 -9.80 6.94
CA ARG A 113 1.21 -8.71 6.28
C ARG A 113 1.22 -7.45 7.12
N ILE A 114 1.08 -6.30 6.44
CA ILE A 114 0.99 -4.98 7.04
C ILE A 114 -0.24 -4.29 6.45
N LYS A 115 -1.03 -3.66 7.31
CA LYS A 115 -2.01 -2.64 6.92
C LYS A 115 -1.87 -1.40 7.79
N VAL A 116 -1.99 -0.21 7.22
CA VAL A 116 -1.78 1.07 7.89
C VAL A 116 -2.95 2.00 7.62
N ASP A 117 -3.38 2.67 8.68
CA ASP A 117 -4.34 3.75 8.65
C ASP A 117 -3.70 4.98 9.30
N GLU A 118 -3.24 5.93 8.48
CA GLU A 118 -2.63 7.17 8.97
C GLU A 118 -3.64 8.07 9.69
N LYS A 119 -4.93 8.01 9.30
CA LYS A 119 -6.00 8.80 9.91
C LYS A 119 -6.30 8.31 11.31
N ALA A 120 -6.41 7.00 11.50
CA ALA A 120 -6.56 6.38 12.81
C ALA A 120 -5.23 6.32 13.59
N GLY A 121 -4.09 6.57 12.94
CA GLY A 121 -2.77 6.53 13.54
C GLY A 121 -2.33 5.12 13.95
N ILE A 122 -2.76 4.09 13.20
CA ILE A 122 -2.52 2.68 13.53
C ILE A 122 -1.80 1.92 12.42
N CYS A 123 -1.03 0.93 12.83
CA CYS A 123 -0.44 -0.10 11.99
C CYS A 123 -0.87 -1.48 12.48
N ILE A 124 -1.40 -2.29 11.59
CA ILE A 124 -1.92 -3.63 11.80
C ILE A 124 -0.94 -4.62 11.16
N THR A 125 -0.52 -5.63 11.91
CA THR A 125 0.38 -6.68 11.42
C THR A 125 -0.13 -8.07 11.78
N THR A 126 0.00 -9.01 10.85
CA THR A 126 -0.07 -10.46 11.14
C THR A 126 1.32 -11.06 11.05
N HIS A 127 1.55 -12.22 11.67
CA HIS A 127 2.90 -12.79 11.79
C HIS A 127 3.00 -14.22 11.25
N SER A 128 4.22 -14.62 10.88
CA SER A 128 4.51 -15.96 10.36
C SER A 128 4.25 -17.06 11.38
N GLY A 129 4.28 -16.73 12.68
CA GLY A 129 3.98 -17.66 13.78
C GLY A 129 2.53 -17.60 14.26
N GLY A 130 1.69 -16.82 13.60
CA GLY A 130 0.32 -16.54 14.02
C GLY A 130 0.18 -15.23 14.78
N GLY A 131 -1.03 -14.92 15.22
CA GLY A 131 -1.36 -13.70 15.94
C GLY A 131 -1.47 -12.45 15.07
N LEU A 132 -2.03 -11.41 15.68
CA LEU A 132 -2.25 -10.11 15.05
C LEU A 132 -1.98 -9.00 16.07
N SER A 133 -1.39 -7.91 15.62
CA SER A 133 -1.07 -6.77 16.48
C SER A 133 -1.48 -5.46 15.82
N VAL A 134 -2.02 -4.55 16.62
CA VAL A 134 -2.35 -3.18 16.24
C VAL A 134 -1.52 -2.25 17.10
N ILE A 135 -0.75 -1.40 16.44
CA ILE A 135 0.29 -0.59 17.05
C ILE A 135 0.06 0.86 16.66
N HIS A 136 0.28 1.76 17.61
CA HIS A 136 0.28 3.18 17.35
C HIS A 136 1.44 3.56 16.42
N LEU A 137 1.13 4.19 15.30
CA LEU A 137 2.05 4.47 14.19
C LEU A 137 3.25 5.33 14.58
N PHE A 138 3.12 6.13 15.66
CA PHE A 138 4.15 7.09 16.06
C PHE A 138 4.96 6.63 17.27
N SER A 139 4.30 6.12 18.29
CA SER A 139 4.97 5.69 19.53
C SER A 139 5.42 4.22 19.50
N SER A 140 5.02 3.45 18.49
CA SER A 140 5.17 1.99 18.44
C SER A 140 4.53 1.25 19.63
N THR A 141 3.60 1.90 20.34
CA THR A 141 2.86 1.29 21.46
C THR A 141 1.84 0.31 20.92
N VAL A 142 1.81 -0.90 21.48
CA VAL A 142 0.77 -1.89 21.16
C VAL A 142 -0.56 -1.45 21.74
N LEU A 143 -1.54 -1.20 20.88
CA LEU A 143 -2.88 -0.73 21.26
C LEU A 143 -3.86 -1.89 21.45
N TRP A 144 -3.72 -2.96 20.67
CA TRP A 144 -4.60 -4.12 20.69
C TRP A 144 -3.93 -5.31 20.00
N CYS A 145 -4.19 -6.54 20.45
CA CYS A 145 -3.66 -7.76 19.82
C CYS A 145 -4.64 -8.93 19.90
N LEU A 146 -4.46 -9.88 18.98
CA LEU A 146 -5.01 -11.23 19.06
C LEU A 146 -3.89 -12.28 19.25
N PRO A 147 -4.10 -13.32 20.06
CA PRO A 147 -3.07 -14.33 20.37
C PRO A 147 -2.52 -15.11 19.18
N LEU A 148 -1.28 -15.60 19.33
CA LEU A 148 -0.60 -16.45 18.34
C LEU A 148 -1.42 -17.69 17.97
N ALA A 149 -2.03 -18.34 18.97
CA ALA A 149 -2.87 -19.50 18.77
C ALA A 149 -4.27 -19.17 18.20
N TYR A 150 -4.66 -17.89 18.17
CA TYR A 150 -5.97 -17.47 17.69
C TYR A 150 -5.97 -17.18 16.19
N VAL A 151 -5.04 -16.34 15.72
CA VAL A 151 -4.86 -16.03 14.29
C VAL A 151 -3.82 -16.98 13.71
N ARG A 152 -4.15 -17.67 12.62
CA ARG A 152 -3.28 -18.71 12.06
C ARG A 152 -1.92 -18.16 11.59
N PRO A 153 -0.86 -18.98 11.58
CA PRO A 153 0.41 -18.67 10.92
C PRO A 153 0.21 -18.20 9.48
N TYR A 154 0.88 -17.12 9.08
CA TYR A 154 0.78 -16.54 7.74
C TYR A 154 -0.66 -16.18 7.33
N ALA A 155 -1.50 -15.77 8.30
CA ALA A 155 -2.81 -15.22 7.98
C ALA A 155 -2.66 -13.98 7.10
N HIS A 156 -3.34 -13.99 5.96
CA HIS A 156 -3.48 -12.80 5.14
C HIS A 156 -4.31 -11.79 5.93
N CYS A 157 -4.02 -10.50 5.79
CA CYS A 157 -4.88 -9.46 6.36
C CYS A 157 -5.13 -8.34 5.36
N GLU A 158 -6.35 -7.84 5.39
CA GLU A 158 -6.84 -6.72 4.62
C GLU A 158 -7.47 -5.72 5.58
N TYR A 159 -7.34 -4.43 5.29
CA TYR A 159 -7.96 -3.38 6.09
C TYR A 159 -8.31 -2.20 5.21
N ASP A 160 -9.52 -1.69 5.38
CA ASP A 160 -9.98 -0.46 4.74
C ASP A 160 -11.17 0.12 5.51
N ASN A 161 -11.24 1.45 5.60
CA ASN A 161 -12.36 2.20 6.21
C ASN A 161 -12.79 1.65 7.59
N GLY A 162 -11.87 1.24 8.45
CA GLY A 162 -12.16 0.71 9.79
C GLY A 162 -12.61 -0.75 9.83
N PHE A 163 -12.62 -1.47 8.70
CA PHE A 163 -12.89 -2.90 8.63
C PHE A 163 -11.57 -3.66 8.48
N LEU A 164 -11.30 -4.59 9.39
CA LEU A 164 -10.17 -5.51 9.37
C LEU A 164 -10.66 -6.90 8.99
N VAL A 165 -10.03 -7.52 8.00
CA VAL A 165 -10.37 -8.86 7.53
C VAL A 165 -9.14 -9.75 7.55
N PHE A 166 -9.24 -10.95 8.11
CA PHE A 166 -8.20 -11.98 8.04
C PHE A 166 -8.81 -13.39 7.96
N ASP A 167 -8.03 -14.34 7.45
CA ASP A 167 -8.51 -15.69 7.18
C ASP A 167 -8.24 -16.70 8.31
N ARG A 168 -9.14 -17.68 8.41
CA ARG A 168 -9.06 -18.83 9.32
C ARG A 168 -8.48 -20.06 8.61
N GLU A 169 -8.13 -21.08 9.39
CA GLU A 169 -7.65 -22.37 8.86
C GLU A 169 -8.74 -23.14 8.09
N ASP A 170 -10.01 -22.91 8.42
CA ASP A 170 -11.16 -23.51 7.74
C ASP A 170 -11.56 -22.75 6.45
N GLY A 171 -10.82 -21.71 6.07
CA GLY A 171 -11.08 -20.89 4.89
C GLY A 171 -12.09 -19.75 5.09
N ALA A 172 -12.80 -19.69 6.22
CA ALA A 172 -13.68 -18.56 6.54
C ALA A 172 -12.87 -17.26 6.77
N LYS A 173 -13.52 -16.10 6.61
CA LYS A 173 -12.90 -14.79 6.85
C LYS A 173 -13.56 -14.12 8.06
N GLU A 174 -12.76 -13.76 9.04
CA GLU A 174 -13.22 -12.94 10.16
C GLU A 174 -13.22 -11.47 9.74
N VAL A 175 -14.30 -10.76 10.04
CA VAL A 175 -14.41 -9.31 9.87
C VAL A 175 -14.50 -8.69 11.26
N TRP A 176 -13.69 -7.66 11.48
CA TRP A 176 -13.61 -6.91 12.71
C TRP A 176 -13.76 -5.42 12.42
N ARG A 177 -14.47 -4.70 13.29
CA ARG A 177 -14.76 -3.28 13.15
C ARG A 177 -13.95 -2.45 14.14
N LEU A 178 -13.36 -1.35 13.67
CA LEU A 178 -12.66 -0.40 14.53
C LEU A 178 -13.64 0.18 15.57
N ALA A 179 -13.30 0.06 16.84
CA ALA A 179 -14.20 0.38 17.95
C ALA A 179 -14.59 1.86 18.01
N SER A 180 -13.73 2.76 17.53
CA SER A 180 -14.01 4.20 17.47
C SER A 180 -15.11 4.58 16.50
N ASP A 181 -15.43 3.70 15.54
CA ASP A 181 -16.40 3.98 14.48
C ASP A 181 -17.80 3.44 14.80
N LEU A 182 -17.95 2.74 15.93
CA LEU A 182 -19.22 2.15 16.35
C LEU A 182 -19.98 3.11 17.25
N SER A 183 -21.25 3.37 16.92
CA SER A 183 -22.15 4.20 17.73
C SER A 183 -22.68 3.47 18.96
N THR A 184 -22.96 2.17 18.84
CA THR A 184 -23.61 1.37 19.87
C THR A 184 -22.84 0.10 20.18
N GLU A 185 -22.86 -0.33 21.43
CA GLU A 185 -22.33 -1.64 21.82
C GLU A 185 -23.21 -2.77 21.30
N GLY A 186 -22.58 -3.83 20.77
CA GLY A 186 -23.27 -5.03 20.29
C GLY A 186 -23.75 -4.96 18.83
N GLU A 187 -23.48 -3.87 18.10
CA GLU A 187 -23.68 -3.82 16.66
C GLU A 187 -22.79 -4.87 15.97
N VAL A 188 -23.41 -5.71 15.13
CA VAL A 188 -22.75 -6.75 14.33
C VAL A 188 -23.41 -6.83 12.95
N ALA A 189 -22.73 -7.46 12.00
CA ALA A 189 -23.27 -7.76 10.68
C ALA A 189 -24.52 -8.65 10.79
N ALA A 190 -25.61 -8.28 10.12
CA ALA A 190 -26.89 -8.97 10.22
C ALA A 190 -26.88 -10.34 9.52
N ASP A 191 -26.23 -10.44 8.37
CA ASP A 191 -26.30 -11.62 7.50
C ASP A 191 -25.25 -12.69 7.84
N ALA A 192 -24.19 -12.28 8.54
CA ALA A 192 -23.08 -13.15 8.88
C ALA A 192 -22.49 -12.79 10.26
N PRO A 193 -23.27 -12.91 11.35
CA PRO A 193 -22.84 -12.46 12.67
C PRO A 193 -21.56 -13.17 13.13
N PRO A 194 -20.76 -12.55 14.01
CA PRO A 194 -19.55 -13.16 14.53
C PRO A 194 -19.89 -14.37 15.41
N ASP A 195 -18.98 -15.34 15.47
CA ASP A 195 -19.15 -16.52 16.31
C ASP A 195 -18.67 -16.31 17.75
N SER A 196 -18.93 -17.30 18.61
CA SER A 196 -18.49 -17.25 20.02
C SER A 196 -16.97 -17.14 20.16
N ARG A 197 -16.21 -17.73 19.23
CA ARG A 197 -14.75 -17.68 19.21
C ARG A 197 -14.24 -16.23 19.05
N GLN A 198 -14.84 -15.46 18.13
CA GLN A 198 -14.54 -14.03 17.97
C GLN A 198 -14.92 -13.23 19.22
N MET A 199 -16.11 -13.49 19.77
CA MET A 199 -16.61 -12.78 20.96
C MET A 199 -15.68 -13.00 22.16
N ASP A 200 -15.27 -14.24 22.41
CA ASP A 200 -14.36 -14.59 23.50
C ASP A 200 -12.97 -13.95 23.34
N ALA A 201 -12.44 -13.93 22.11
CA ALA A 201 -11.16 -13.30 21.83
C ALA A 201 -11.21 -11.78 22.03
N SER A 202 -12.31 -11.15 21.61
CA SER A 202 -12.56 -9.73 21.87
C SER A 202 -12.63 -9.41 23.36
N ALA A 203 -13.39 -10.19 24.14
CA ALA A 203 -13.52 -9.98 25.58
C ALA A 203 -12.16 -10.05 26.29
N ARG A 204 -11.30 -11.02 25.92
CA ARG A 204 -9.93 -11.14 26.44
C ARG A 204 -9.07 -9.94 26.03
N ALA A 205 -9.12 -9.53 24.76
CA ALA A 205 -8.32 -8.41 24.28
C ALA A 205 -8.73 -7.08 24.95
N VAL A 206 -10.03 -6.85 25.14
CA VAL A 206 -10.54 -5.67 25.87
C VAL A 206 -10.01 -5.65 27.29
N MET A 207 -10.06 -6.76 28.01
CA MET A 207 -9.53 -6.84 29.39
C MET A 207 -8.04 -6.45 29.46
N VAL A 208 -7.23 -6.94 28.52
CA VAL A 208 -5.77 -6.68 28.48
C VAL A 208 -5.44 -5.26 28.05
N TYR A 209 -6.18 -4.71 27.07
CA TYR A 209 -5.83 -3.46 26.39
C TYR A 209 -6.79 -2.29 26.69
N HIS A 210 -7.69 -2.41 27.68
CA HIS A 210 -8.73 -1.42 28.02
C HIS A 210 -8.24 0.02 28.15
N GLN A 211 -7.01 0.23 28.64
CA GLN A 211 -6.41 1.55 28.83
C GLN A 211 -6.20 2.36 27.54
N TYR A 212 -6.17 1.69 26.39
CA TYR A 212 -6.04 2.33 25.08
C TYR A 212 -7.38 2.48 24.36
N ALA A 213 -8.47 1.99 24.95
CA ALA A 213 -9.80 2.08 24.34
C ALA A 213 -10.26 3.53 24.15
N PRO A 214 -11.01 3.84 23.07
CA PRO A 214 -11.34 2.95 21.95
C PRO A 214 -10.26 2.92 20.85
N ARG A 215 -9.15 3.65 21.02
CA ARG A 215 -8.15 3.87 19.96
C ARG A 215 -7.48 2.56 19.55
N GLY A 216 -7.56 2.22 18.26
CA GLY A 216 -6.91 1.05 17.68
C GLY A 216 -7.45 -0.29 18.17
N GLN A 217 -8.54 -0.30 18.92
CA GLN A 217 -9.22 -1.54 19.30
C GLN A 217 -10.21 -1.97 18.22
N PHE A 218 -10.36 -3.27 18.05
CA PHE A 218 -11.31 -3.85 17.13
C PHE A 218 -12.33 -4.70 17.86
N ARG A 219 -13.58 -4.67 17.38
CA ARG A 219 -14.70 -5.48 17.86
C ARG A 219 -15.10 -6.51 16.78
N PRO A 220 -15.55 -7.71 17.15
CA PRO A 220 -16.11 -8.67 16.21
C PRO A 220 -17.24 -8.05 15.41
N TRP A 221 -17.25 -8.27 14.10
CA TRP A 221 -18.27 -7.70 13.23
C TRP A 221 -19.00 -8.78 12.43
N ALA A 222 -18.26 -9.67 11.76
CA ALA A 222 -18.85 -10.72 10.94
C ALA A 222 -17.95 -11.96 10.85
N LEU A 223 -18.55 -13.09 10.45
CA LEU A 223 -17.85 -14.30 10.01
C LEU A 223 -18.35 -14.74 8.63
N LEU A 224 -17.54 -14.49 7.60
CA LEU A 224 -17.91 -14.83 6.22
C LEU A 224 -17.48 -16.26 5.90
N THR A 225 -18.43 -17.07 5.44
CA THR A 225 -18.20 -18.45 4.99
C THR A 225 -18.49 -18.56 3.51
N PHE A 226 -17.83 -19.49 2.84
CA PHE A 226 -17.88 -19.64 1.39
C PHE A 226 -18.35 -21.06 1.04
N PRO A 227 -19.12 -21.23 -0.05
CA PRO A 227 -19.54 -22.56 -0.50
C PRO A 227 -18.37 -23.50 -0.83
N GLU A 228 -17.20 -22.93 -1.15
CA GLU A 228 -16.01 -23.66 -1.56
C GLU A 228 -14.71 -22.98 -1.10
N ALA A 229 -13.58 -23.67 -1.28
CA ALA A 229 -12.28 -23.18 -0.87
C ALA A 229 -11.82 -22.02 -1.77
N THR A 230 -11.59 -20.86 -1.15
CA THR A 230 -11.09 -19.66 -1.84
C THR A 230 -9.56 -19.61 -1.80
N ARG A 231 -8.90 -19.21 -2.89
CA ARG A 231 -7.44 -19.06 -3.01
C ARG A 231 -6.93 -17.66 -2.73
N ALA A 232 -7.66 -16.65 -3.19
CA ALA A 232 -7.26 -15.25 -3.09
C ALA A 232 -8.43 -14.40 -2.60
N TYR A 233 -8.11 -13.32 -1.87
CA TYR A 233 -9.12 -12.33 -1.52
C TYR A 233 -8.51 -10.93 -1.39
N ARG A 234 -9.35 -9.92 -1.59
CA ARG A 234 -8.98 -8.51 -1.49
C ARG A 234 -10.16 -7.70 -0.98
N LEU A 235 -9.88 -6.75 -0.09
CA LEU A 235 -10.85 -5.77 0.37
C LEU A 235 -10.63 -4.45 -0.36
N ALA A 236 -11.62 -4.02 -1.14
CA ALA A 236 -11.75 -2.64 -1.60
C ALA A 236 -13.09 -2.13 -1.09
N TYR A 237 -13.06 -1.33 -0.03
CA TYR A 237 -14.26 -1.02 0.75
C TYR A 237 -15.39 -0.44 -0.14
N PRO A 238 -16.65 -0.92 0.00
CA PRO A 238 -17.13 -1.87 1.01
C PRO A 238 -17.10 -3.35 0.59
N THR A 239 -16.50 -3.68 -0.55
CA THR A 239 -16.57 -5.03 -1.13
C THR A 239 -15.34 -5.87 -0.74
N LEU A 240 -15.58 -7.03 -0.15
CA LEU A 240 -14.60 -8.11 -0.05
C LEU A 240 -14.84 -9.08 -1.20
N ILE A 241 -13.89 -9.17 -2.13
CA ILE A 241 -13.88 -10.22 -3.15
C ILE A 241 -13.05 -11.40 -2.64
N CYS A 242 -13.60 -12.61 -2.71
CA CYS A 242 -12.89 -13.86 -2.48
C CYS A 242 -13.10 -14.78 -3.69
N ALA A 243 -12.04 -15.31 -4.27
CA ALA A 243 -12.13 -16.18 -5.43
C ALA A 243 -11.62 -17.58 -5.15
N SER A 244 -12.35 -18.57 -5.65
CA SER A 244 -11.90 -19.94 -5.88
C SER A 244 -11.30 -20.05 -7.30
N ASP A 245 -11.20 -21.26 -7.85
CA ASP A 245 -10.81 -21.47 -9.24
C ASP A 245 -11.98 -21.27 -10.23
N ASP A 246 -13.23 -21.32 -9.75
CA ASP A 246 -14.44 -21.30 -10.59
C ASP A 246 -15.36 -20.09 -10.32
N HIS A 247 -15.23 -19.46 -9.15
CA HIS A 247 -16.15 -18.43 -8.71
C HIS A 247 -15.44 -17.30 -7.98
N ALA A 248 -15.95 -16.08 -8.14
CA ALA A 248 -15.68 -14.97 -7.23
C ALA A 248 -16.93 -14.61 -6.43
N PHE A 249 -16.79 -14.62 -5.11
CA PHE A 249 -17.80 -14.23 -4.13
C PHE A 249 -17.54 -12.80 -3.67
N LEU A 250 -18.50 -11.90 -3.89
CA LEU A 250 -18.41 -10.49 -3.50
C LEU A 250 -19.32 -10.25 -2.30
N HIS A 251 -18.74 -10.02 -1.12
CA HIS A 251 -19.49 -9.68 0.09
C HIS A 251 -19.43 -8.18 0.39
N ASP A 252 -20.53 -7.61 0.85
CA ASP A 252 -20.54 -6.31 1.51
C ASP A 252 -20.10 -6.49 2.96
N VAL A 253 -18.90 -6.01 3.33
CA VAL A 253 -18.38 -6.19 4.69
C VAL A 253 -19.18 -5.45 5.75
N ARG A 254 -20.01 -4.47 5.36
CA ARG A 254 -20.85 -3.72 6.28
C ARG A 254 -22.02 -4.56 6.76
N THR A 255 -22.61 -5.40 5.91
CA THR A 255 -23.78 -6.21 6.30
C THR A 255 -23.44 -7.69 6.47
N GLY A 256 -22.32 -8.15 5.91
CA GLY A 256 -21.96 -9.56 5.79
C GLY A 256 -22.61 -10.26 4.58
N TYR A 257 -23.51 -9.56 3.88
CA TYR A 257 -24.30 -10.12 2.79
C TYR A 257 -23.44 -10.48 1.57
N LEU A 258 -23.69 -11.66 1.00
CA LEU A 258 -23.16 -12.06 -0.31
C LEU A 258 -23.92 -11.29 -1.39
N VAL A 259 -23.31 -10.23 -1.93
CA VAL A 259 -23.92 -9.34 -2.92
C VAL A 259 -24.02 -10.03 -4.28
N GLN A 260 -22.96 -10.75 -4.67
CA GLN A 260 -22.84 -11.32 -6.01
C GLN A 260 -21.92 -12.55 -6.00
N THR A 261 -22.22 -13.50 -6.87
CA THR A 261 -21.31 -14.54 -7.31
C THR A 261 -21.08 -14.35 -8.80
N ILE A 262 -19.83 -14.36 -9.22
CA ILE A 262 -19.42 -14.32 -10.63
C ILE A 262 -18.82 -15.68 -10.96
N ASP A 263 -19.40 -16.35 -11.94
CA ASP A 263 -18.95 -17.65 -12.41
C ASP A 263 -17.93 -17.44 -13.53
N PHE A 264 -16.80 -18.13 -13.48
CA PHE A 264 -15.80 -18.16 -14.55
C PHE A 264 -15.18 -19.55 -14.66
N ASP A 265 -14.78 -19.94 -15.86
CA ASP A 265 -14.12 -21.22 -16.09
C ASP A 265 -12.65 -20.97 -16.47
N ILE A 266 -11.78 -21.00 -15.46
CA ILE A 266 -10.33 -20.83 -15.62
C ILE A 266 -9.66 -22.16 -16.04
N HIS A 267 -10.40 -23.27 -16.12
CA HIS A 267 -9.85 -24.62 -16.33
C HIS A 267 -9.44 -24.96 -17.77
N LEU A 268 -9.40 -24.00 -18.70
CA LEU A 268 -8.98 -24.27 -20.08
C LEU A 268 -7.50 -24.68 -20.21
N GLN A 269 -6.68 -24.53 -19.17
CA GLN A 269 -5.32 -25.08 -19.11
C GLN A 269 -5.10 -25.79 -17.77
N GLU A 270 -4.72 -27.08 -17.80
CA GLU A 270 -4.60 -28.01 -16.65
C GLU A 270 -3.70 -27.55 -15.48
N LEU A 271 -3.07 -26.37 -15.56
CA LEU A 271 -2.16 -25.82 -14.56
C LEU A 271 -2.47 -24.37 -14.14
N SER A 272 -3.53 -23.75 -14.67
CA SER A 272 -3.90 -22.40 -14.26
C SER A 272 -4.64 -22.39 -12.92
N TYR A 273 -4.38 -21.38 -12.10
CA TYR A 273 -5.07 -21.13 -10.84
C TYR A 273 -5.16 -19.63 -10.58
N VAL A 274 -6.15 -19.23 -9.78
CA VAL A 274 -6.28 -17.82 -9.38
C VAL A 274 -5.10 -17.41 -8.51
N ALA A 275 -4.27 -16.51 -9.05
CA ALA A 275 -3.09 -15.98 -8.39
C ALA A 275 -3.41 -14.71 -7.58
N TYR A 276 -4.36 -13.90 -8.06
CA TYR A 276 -4.70 -12.63 -7.44
C TYR A 276 -6.13 -12.18 -7.78
N VAL A 277 -6.73 -11.35 -6.93
CA VAL A 277 -8.02 -10.69 -7.21
C VAL A 277 -8.02 -9.24 -6.75
N ASP A 278 -8.79 -8.41 -7.44
CA ASP A 278 -9.12 -7.05 -7.02
C ASP A 278 -10.57 -6.72 -7.39
N VAL A 279 -11.12 -5.62 -6.88
CA VAL A 279 -12.50 -5.22 -7.16
C VAL A 279 -12.63 -3.71 -7.07
N ASN A 280 -13.45 -3.12 -7.94
CA ASN A 280 -13.92 -1.74 -7.81
C ASN A 280 -15.45 -1.72 -7.91
N GLU A 281 -16.06 -0.53 -7.94
CA GLU A 281 -17.52 -0.36 -7.99
C GLU A 281 -18.18 -1.09 -9.18
N ARG A 282 -17.51 -1.14 -10.34
CA ARG A 282 -18.09 -1.62 -11.60
C ARG A 282 -17.54 -2.97 -12.08
N HIS A 283 -16.36 -3.36 -11.61
CA HIS A 283 -15.63 -4.51 -12.14
C HIS A 283 -15.01 -5.37 -11.03
N ALA A 284 -14.96 -6.67 -11.30
CA ALA A 284 -14.15 -7.63 -10.56
C ALA A 284 -12.96 -8.06 -11.43
N PHE A 285 -11.79 -8.20 -10.82
CA PHE A 285 -10.55 -8.55 -11.49
C PHE A 285 -10.04 -9.88 -10.96
N VAL A 286 -9.75 -10.81 -11.86
CA VAL A 286 -9.18 -12.11 -11.53
C VAL A 286 -7.91 -12.28 -12.34
N SER A 287 -6.77 -12.40 -11.66
CA SER A 287 -5.49 -12.67 -12.28
C SER A 287 -5.16 -14.14 -12.16
N GLU A 288 -4.88 -14.75 -13.30
CA GLU A 288 -4.22 -16.04 -13.41
C GLU A 288 -2.79 -15.86 -13.94
N GLN A 289 -2.10 -16.96 -14.23
CA GLN A 289 -0.72 -16.91 -14.73
C GLN A 289 -0.65 -16.34 -16.16
N ASP A 290 -1.63 -16.64 -17.00
CA ASP A 290 -1.59 -16.35 -18.43
C ASP A 290 -2.56 -15.24 -18.87
N ALA A 291 -3.38 -14.71 -17.97
CA ALA A 291 -4.27 -13.60 -18.26
C ALA A 291 -4.72 -12.84 -16.99
N VAL A 292 -5.19 -11.61 -17.21
CA VAL A 292 -6.04 -10.88 -16.27
C VAL A 292 -7.42 -10.77 -16.88
N HIS A 293 -8.41 -11.30 -16.18
CA HIS A 293 -9.82 -11.25 -16.55
C HIS A 293 -10.51 -10.11 -15.81
N VAL A 294 -11.34 -9.36 -16.53
CA VAL A 294 -12.15 -8.27 -16.00
C VAL A 294 -13.61 -8.58 -16.25
N PHE A 295 -14.37 -8.73 -15.17
CA PHE A 295 -15.79 -9.03 -15.20
C PHE A 295 -16.59 -7.78 -14.83
N SER A 296 -17.65 -7.50 -15.58
CA SER A 296 -18.63 -6.49 -15.19
C SER A 296 -19.42 -6.98 -13.98
N ARG A 297 -19.53 -6.15 -12.95
CA ARG A 297 -20.37 -6.43 -11.78
C ARG A 297 -21.85 -6.26 -12.09
N GLU A 298 -22.21 -5.49 -13.12
CA GLU A 298 -23.61 -5.30 -13.51
C GLU A 298 -24.18 -6.58 -14.16
N SER A 299 -23.42 -7.20 -15.07
CA SER A 299 -23.89 -8.36 -15.84
C SER A 299 -23.30 -9.69 -15.37
N GLY A 300 -22.21 -9.68 -14.60
CA GLY A 300 -21.42 -10.87 -14.27
C GLY A 300 -20.56 -11.39 -15.44
N SER A 301 -20.62 -10.76 -16.61
CA SER A 301 -19.91 -11.23 -17.81
C SER A 301 -18.49 -10.69 -17.88
N GLU A 302 -17.58 -11.48 -18.47
CA GLU A 302 -16.24 -11.00 -18.85
C GLU A 302 -16.35 -9.90 -19.92
N VAL A 303 -15.75 -8.73 -19.65
CA VAL A 303 -15.76 -7.56 -20.54
C VAL A 303 -14.38 -7.24 -21.12
N LEU A 304 -13.31 -7.76 -20.52
CA LEU A 304 -11.96 -7.61 -21.01
C LEU A 304 -11.09 -8.78 -20.51
N GLN A 305 -10.35 -9.38 -21.43
CA GLN A 305 -9.26 -10.30 -21.14
C GLN A 305 -7.96 -9.65 -21.58
N ILE A 306 -6.99 -9.57 -20.68
CA ILE A 306 -5.62 -9.13 -21.00
C ILE A 306 -4.77 -10.38 -20.96
N PRO A 307 -4.36 -10.95 -22.12
CA PRO A 307 -3.48 -12.10 -22.12
C PRO A 307 -2.04 -11.70 -21.73
N ALA A 308 -1.32 -12.64 -21.17
CA ALA A 308 0.08 -12.52 -20.78
C ALA A 308 0.97 -12.15 -21.98
N ASP A 309 0.60 -12.55 -23.20
CA ASP A 309 1.31 -12.18 -24.42
C ASP A 309 0.78 -10.93 -25.12
N ALA A 310 -0.06 -10.14 -24.46
CA ALA A 310 -0.55 -8.88 -24.98
C ALA A 310 0.60 -7.91 -25.33
N THR A 311 0.48 -7.29 -26.49
CA THR A 311 1.41 -6.26 -26.98
C THR A 311 0.98 -4.87 -26.50
N VAL A 312 1.98 -4.00 -26.27
CA VAL A 312 1.77 -2.56 -26.07
C VAL A 312 2.68 -1.76 -26.99
N GLU A 313 2.21 -0.65 -27.54
CA GLU A 313 3.03 0.24 -28.38
C GLU A 313 4.16 0.89 -27.56
N SER A 314 3.87 1.20 -26.29
CA SER A 314 4.80 1.92 -25.43
C SER A 314 5.53 0.95 -24.50
N SER A 315 6.74 0.55 -24.90
CA SER A 315 7.68 -0.17 -24.02
C SER A 315 8.81 0.74 -23.59
N ARG A 316 9.17 0.66 -22.31
CA ARG A 316 10.23 1.46 -21.70
C ARG A 316 11.12 0.61 -20.80
N LEU A 317 12.41 0.89 -20.81
CA LEU A 317 13.41 0.28 -19.96
C LEU A 317 13.72 1.22 -18.80
N VAL A 318 13.65 0.70 -17.59
CA VAL A 318 14.07 1.41 -16.39
C VAL A 318 15.58 1.24 -16.22
N GLU A 319 16.29 2.34 -16.02
CA GLU A 319 17.74 2.35 -15.76
C GLU A 319 18.11 1.40 -14.62
N ASP A 320 19.22 0.67 -14.76
CA ASP A 320 19.69 -0.24 -13.71
C ASP A 320 20.18 0.57 -12.50
N PRO A 321 19.58 0.38 -11.30
CA PRO A 321 19.97 1.12 -10.10
C PRO A 321 21.42 0.91 -9.68
N SER A 322 22.09 -0.14 -10.16
CA SER A 322 23.51 -0.38 -9.91
C SER A 322 24.44 0.49 -10.76
N LEU A 323 23.93 1.11 -11.82
CA LEU A 323 24.67 2.04 -12.67
C LEU A 323 24.57 3.49 -12.18
N VAL A 324 23.54 3.81 -11.37
CA VAL A 324 23.38 5.12 -10.78
C VAL A 324 24.46 5.34 -9.71
N SER A 325 25.44 6.17 -10.04
CA SER A 325 26.54 6.53 -9.15
C SER A 325 26.02 7.22 -7.89
N GLY A 326 26.36 6.67 -6.72
CA GLY A 326 26.09 7.28 -5.42
C GLY A 326 25.42 6.34 -4.42
N ASP A 327 25.80 6.49 -3.15
CA ASP A 327 25.24 5.76 -2.01
C ASP A 327 23.87 6.33 -1.57
N SER A 328 23.20 7.11 -2.43
CA SER A 328 21.89 7.66 -2.08
C SER A 328 20.90 6.53 -1.81
N PHE A 329 20.22 6.63 -0.67
CA PHE A 329 19.15 5.72 -0.28
C PHE A 329 17.99 5.75 -1.29
N ILE A 330 17.75 6.92 -1.91
CA ILE A 330 16.73 7.12 -2.93
C ILE A 330 17.36 7.75 -4.16
N ALA A 331 17.16 7.11 -5.30
CA ALA A 331 17.74 7.54 -6.56
C ALA A 331 16.63 7.69 -7.61
N PRO A 332 16.45 8.87 -8.23
CA PRO A 332 15.65 8.97 -9.44
C PRO A 332 16.33 8.15 -10.54
N LEU A 333 15.53 7.39 -11.30
CA LEU A 333 15.99 6.57 -12.41
C LEU A 333 15.52 7.14 -13.73
N SER A 334 16.35 7.03 -14.76
CA SER A 334 15.95 7.34 -16.12
C SER A 334 15.05 6.22 -16.68
N VAL A 335 14.10 6.61 -17.52
CA VAL A 335 13.21 5.68 -18.25
C VAL A 335 13.39 5.96 -19.73
N SER A 336 13.86 4.96 -20.49
CA SER A 336 14.18 5.09 -21.92
C SER A 336 13.30 4.17 -22.77
N PRO A 337 13.15 4.44 -24.09
CA PRO A 337 12.49 3.50 -25.00
C PRO A 337 13.15 2.11 -24.97
N ASN A 338 12.35 1.05 -24.96
CA ASN A 338 12.82 -0.33 -25.02
C ASN A 338 12.42 -0.97 -26.37
N VAL A 339 13.28 -1.85 -26.90
CA VAL A 339 13.07 -2.59 -28.16
C VAL A 339 12.85 -4.09 -27.89
N ASP A 340 12.79 -4.50 -26.61
CA ASP A 340 12.65 -5.92 -26.26
C ASP A 340 11.22 -6.43 -26.50
N ASP A 341 11.08 -7.41 -27.40
CA ASP A 341 9.80 -7.93 -27.91
C ASP A 341 9.28 -9.13 -27.07
N SER A 342 9.05 -8.80 -25.81
CA SER A 342 9.35 -9.71 -24.74
C SER A 342 8.11 -9.92 -23.87
N ARG A 343 7.29 -10.92 -24.28
CA ARG A 343 6.03 -11.41 -23.67
C ARG A 343 6.06 -11.71 -22.16
N PRO A 344 5.25 -11.02 -21.33
CA PRO A 344 5.13 -11.25 -19.89
C PRO A 344 4.32 -12.52 -19.51
N GLY A 345 4.32 -12.91 -18.24
CA GLY A 345 3.32 -13.76 -17.57
C GLY A 345 2.83 -12.98 -16.34
N PHE A 346 1.64 -13.21 -15.77
CA PHE A 346 1.10 -12.34 -14.72
C PHE A 346 1.19 -12.92 -13.30
N VAL A 347 1.39 -12.04 -12.31
CA VAL A 347 1.55 -12.39 -10.88
C VAL A 347 0.51 -11.71 -10.01
N ALA A 348 0.24 -10.44 -10.26
CA ALA A 348 -0.70 -9.64 -9.49
C ALA A 348 -1.29 -8.54 -10.37
N ALA A 349 -2.52 -8.14 -10.08
CA ALA A 349 -3.19 -7.04 -10.75
C ALA A 349 -3.84 -6.13 -9.71
N HIS A 350 -3.71 -4.82 -9.88
CA HIS A 350 -4.33 -3.83 -9.01
C HIS A 350 -5.03 -2.76 -9.81
N VAL A 351 -6.21 -2.37 -9.35
CA VAL A 351 -6.94 -1.23 -9.90
C VAL A 351 -6.73 0.01 -9.04
N SER A 352 -6.66 1.18 -9.66
CA SER A 352 -6.58 2.44 -8.95
C SER A 352 -7.83 2.65 -8.09
N ARG A 353 -7.70 3.43 -7.02
CA ARG A 353 -8.81 3.69 -6.10
C ARG A 353 -10.02 4.39 -6.75
N ASP A 354 -9.79 5.17 -7.80
CA ASP A 354 -10.85 5.79 -8.61
C ASP A 354 -11.42 4.83 -9.68
N GLY A 355 -10.89 3.60 -9.75
CA GLY A 355 -11.37 2.54 -10.63
C GLY A 355 -10.95 2.67 -12.09
N ARG A 356 -10.12 3.65 -12.45
CA ARG A 356 -9.81 3.99 -13.86
C ARG A 356 -8.62 3.24 -14.42
N ASP A 357 -7.52 3.17 -13.66
CA ASP A 357 -6.26 2.64 -14.15
C ASP A 357 -6.02 1.23 -13.60
N LEU A 358 -5.42 0.37 -14.42
CA LEU A 358 -5.08 -1.00 -14.08
C LEU A 358 -3.57 -1.20 -14.16
N VAL A 359 -3.01 -1.86 -13.15
CA VAL A 359 -1.58 -2.18 -13.08
C VAL A 359 -1.43 -3.68 -12.92
N VAL A 360 -0.62 -4.29 -13.78
CA VAL A 360 -0.34 -5.72 -13.74
C VAL A 360 1.16 -5.94 -13.53
N LEU A 361 1.50 -6.77 -12.56
CA LEU A 361 2.86 -7.21 -12.32
C LEU A 361 3.16 -8.46 -13.14
N SER A 362 4.24 -8.41 -13.91
CA SER A 362 4.71 -9.55 -14.68
C SER A 362 5.71 -10.45 -13.93
N ASP A 363 5.73 -11.72 -14.31
CA ASP A 363 6.43 -12.84 -13.69
C ASP A 363 7.95 -12.90 -13.98
N ARG A 364 8.56 -13.99 -13.51
CA ARG A 364 10.01 -14.25 -13.48
C ARG A 364 10.69 -14.23 -14.83
N ARG A 365 9.99 -14.51 -15.94
CA ARG A 365 10.64 -14.56 -17.26
C ARG A 365 10.91 -13.17 -17.78
N ARG A 366 10.01 -12.21 -17.55
CA ARG A 366 10.09 -10.83 -18.03
C ARG A 366 9.57 -9.87 -16.96
N LYS A 367 10.52 -9.25 -16.29
CA LYS A 367 10.34 -8.53 -15.02
C LYS A 367 9.86 -7.12 -15.33
N GLY A 368 8.59 -6.84 -15.11
CA GLY A 368 8.07 -5.53 -15.45
C GLY A 368 6.69 -5.26 -14.88
N VAL A 369 6.24 -4.04 -15.17
CA VAL A 369 4.92 -3.52 -14.81
C VAL A 369 4.20 -3.16 -16.10
N VAL A 370 2.99 -3.68 -16.29
CA VAL A 370 2.07 -3.21 -17.32
C VAL A 370 1.14 -2.20 -16.66
N PHE A 371 1.18 -0.94 -17.09
CA PHE A 371 0.25 0.10 -16.68
C PHE A 371 -0.74 0.34 -17.82
N ILE A 372 -2.03 0.21 -17.55
CA ILE A 372 -3.11 0.40 -18.51
C ILE A 372 -3.95 1.57 -18.02
N ARG A 373 -3.90 2.67 -18.75
CA ARG A 373 -4.66 3.86 -18.42
C ARG A 373 -6.10 3.73 -18.85
N ASP A 374 -7.05 4.07 -17.98
CA ASP A 374 -8.48 4.13 -18.29
C ASP A 374 -8.96 2.88 -19.05
N PHE A 375 -8.73 1.70 -18.44
CA PHE A 375 -8.90 0.40 -19.11
C PHE A 375 -10.33 0.20 -19.64
N GLU A 376 -11.32 0.89 -19.06
CA GLU A 376 -12.71 0.79 -19.50
C GLU A 376 -12.92 1.32 -20.93
N ARG A 377 -12.06 2.23 -21.41
CA ARG A 377 -12.06 2.64 -22.82
C ARG A 377 -11.78 1.45 -23.74
N ILE A 378 -10.98 0.48 -23.29
CA ILE A 378 -10.73 -0.76 -24.01
C ILE A 378 -11.99 -1.63 -23.99
N CYS A 379 -12.64 -1.78 -22.82
CA CYS A 379 -13.90 -2.52 -22.70
C CYS A 379 -14.99 -1.96 -23.63
N ARG A 380 -15.02 -0.64 -23.84
CA ARG A 380 -15.96 0.04 -24.75
C ARG A 380 -15.52 0.06 -26.22
N GLY A 381 -14.32 -0.44 -26.55
CA GLY A 381 -13.77 -0.43 -27.90
C GLY A 381 -13.35 0.96 -28.41
N GLU A 382 -13.17 1.93 -27.52
CA GLU A 382 -12.76 3.31 -27.85
C GLU A 382 -11.26 3.42 -28.14
N ILE A 383 -10.46 2.52 -27.56
CA ILE A 383 -9.01 2.46 -27.70
C ILE A 383 -8.55 1.00 -27.61
N SER A 384 -7.47 0.66 -28.31
CA SER A 384 -6.84 -0.67 -28.16
C SER A 384 -5.99 -0.73 -26.88
N LEU A 385 -5.76 -1.95 -26.37
CA LEU A 385 -4.78 -2.18 -25.30
C LEU A 385 -3.39 -1.67 -25.69
N GLU A 386 -3.03 -1.79 -26.97
CA GLU A 386 -1.73 -1.37 -27.47
C GLU A 386 -1.47 0.14 -27.26
N GLN A 387 -2.51 0.95 -27.44
CA GLN A 387 -2.47 2.41 -27.31
C GLN A 387 -2.67 2.91 -25.87
N ALA A 388 -3.39 2.14 -25.04
CA ALA A 388 -3.67 2.49 -23.65
C ALA A 388 -2.59 2.00 -22.66
N GLY A 389 -1.76 1.04 -23.09
CA GLY A 389 -0.78 0.35 -22.26
C GLY A 389 0.62 0.97 -22.29
N LEU A 390 1.30 0.88 -21.16
CA LEU A 390 2.73 1.17 -20.97
C LEU A 390 3.40 -0.01 -20.26
N VAL A 391 4.42 -0.60 -20.88
CA VAL A 391 5.26 -1.62 -20.24
C VAL A 391 6.54 -0.97 -19.71
N LEU A 392 6.77 -1.10 -18.41
CA LEU A 392 8.00 -0.74 -17.73
C LEU A 392 8.81 -2.00 -17.47
N SER A 393 9.88 -2.19 -18.24
CA SER A 393 10.83 -3.29 -18.08
C SER A 393 11.81 -2.95 -16.95
N ILE A 394 11.79 -3.75 -15.90
CA ILE A 394 12.77 -3.72 -14.80
C ILE A 394 13.97 -4.58 -15.24
N PRO A 395 15.22 -4.19 -14.91
CA PRO A 395 16.39 -4.90 -15.40
C PRO A 395 16.35 -6.42 -15.10
N PRO A 396 16.90 -7.25 -16.01
CA PRO A 396 16.69 -8.71 -15.99
C PRO A 396 17.29 -9.42 -14.78
N TRP A 397 18.09 -8.75 -13.96
CA TRP A 397 18.68 -9.31 -12.74
C TRP A 397 17.74 -9.24 -11.52
N TYR A 398 16.65 -8.48 -11.60
CA TYR A 398 15.68 -8.26 -10.51
C TYR A 398 14.45 -9.13 -10.69
N ILE A 399 14.00 -9.87 -9.69
CA ILE A 399 12.70 -10.57 -9.69
C ILE A 399 11.72 -9.69 -8.93
N CYS A 400 10.58 -9.38 -9.55
CA CYS A 400 9.48 -8.70 -8.89
C CYS A 400 8.74 -9.68 -7.97
N CYS A 401 8.57 -9.31 -6.71
CA CYS A 401 7.97 -10.20 -5.70
C CYS A 401 6.70 -9.62 -5.06
N TYR A 402 6.47 -8.31 -5.19
CA TYR A 402 5.31 -7.66 -4.62
C TYR A 402 4.92 -6.45 -5.45
N LEU A 403 3.62 -6.19 -5.56
CA LEU A 403 3.03 -5.02 -6.20
C LEU A 403 2.16 -4.28 -5.18
N GLY A 404 2.22 -2.96 -5.20
CA GLY A 404 1.21 -2.11 -4.56
C GLY A 404 0.87 -0.95 -5.48
N PHE A 405 -0.40 -0.57 -5.52
CA PHE A 405 -0.88 0.56 -6.32
C PHE A 405 -1.85 1.40 -5.50
N GLU A 406 -1.42 2.59 -5.11
CA GLU A 406 -2.24 3.53 -4.34
C GLU A 406 -1.85 4.97 -4.67
N HIS A 407 -2.82 5.89 -4.58
CA HIS A 407 -2.60 7.33 -4.78
C HIS A 407 -1.87 7.69 -6.09
N GLY A 408 -2.14 6.95 -7.18
CA GLY A 408 -1.52 7.15 -8.49
C GLY A 408 -0.05 6.70 -8.56
N ARG A 409 0.41 5.89 -7.60
CA ARG A 409 1.80 5.43 -7.50
C ARG A 409 1.85 3.92 -7.46
N VAL A 410 2.70 3.35 -8.31
CA VAL A 410 2.97 1.91 -8.31
C VAL A 410 4.27 1.67 -7.60
N CYS A 411 4.29 0.75 -6.64
CA CYS A 411 5.53 0.30 -6.04
C CYS A 411 5.72 -1.20 -6.28
N VAL A 412 6.93 -1.57 -6.66
CA VAL A 412 7.34 -2.95 -6.93
C VAL A 412 8.51 -3.30 -6.03
N ALA A 413 8.32 -4.30 -5.18
CA ALA A 413 9.43 -4.86 -4.43
C ALA A 413 10.20 -5.87 -5.28
N THR A 414 11.54 -5.80 -5.23
CA THR A 414 12.41 -6.63 -6.06
C THR A 414 13.53 -7.30 -5.28
N VAL A 415 13.93 -8.48 -5.79
CA VAL A 415 15.05 -9.27 -5.28
C VAL A 415 16.03 -9.53 -6.42
N ARG A 416 17.34 -9.39 -6.21
CA ARG A 416 18.34 -9.63 -7.25
C ARG A 416 18.85 -11.05 -7.20
N VAL A 417 19.00 -11.64 -8.38
CA VAL A 417 19.63 -12.95 -8.57
C VAL A 417 21.11 -12.73 -8.90
N SER A 418 22.02 -13.16 -8.02
CA SER A 418 23.46 -12.99 -8.24
C SER A 418 24.02 -13.87 -9.36
N HIS A 419 23.42 -15.03 -9.62
CA HIS A 419 23.80 -15.94 -10.69
C HIS A 419 22.53 -16.46 -11.37
N LEU A 420 22.37 -16.23 -12.69
CA LEU A 420 21.35 -16.96 -13.45
C LEU A 420 21.73 -18.44 -13.40
N PRO A 421 20.92 -19.32 -12.78
CA PRO A 421 21.21 -20.75 -12.82
C PRO A 421 21.15 -21.18 -14.28
N SER A 422 22.26 -21.72 -14.79
CA SER A 422 22.39 -22.12 -16.19
C SER A 422 21.53 -23.33 -16.55
N ARG A 423 20.85 -24.00 -15.60
CA ARG A 423 19.87 -25.09 -15.85
C ARG A 423 18.81 -25.23 -14.73
N LEU A 424 17.54 -25.13 -15.11
CA LEU A 424 16.27 -25.75 -14.66
C LEU A 424 16.07 -26.45 -13.29
N HIS A 425 16.93 -26.30 -12.26
CA HIS A 425 16.59 -26.78 -10.92
C HIS A 425 15.80 -25.72 -10.14
N MET A 426 14.49 -25.87 -10.24
CA MET A 426 13.44 -25.21 -9.50
C MET A 426 13.62 -25.44 -7.98
N PHE A 427 13.45 -24.38 -7.17
CA PHE A 427 13.31 -24.36 -5.69
C PHE A 427 14.54 -24.40 -4.76
N MET A 428 15.78 -24.65 -5.21
CA MET A 428 16.93 -24.70 -4.28
C MET A 428 17.61 -23.33 -4.10
N LEU A 429 17.31 -22.67 -2.97
CA LEU A 429 18.15 -21.71 -2.21
C LEU A 429 19.21 -20.93 -3.03
N VAL A 430 18.80 -20.25 -4.11
CA VAL A 430 19.66 -19.21 -4.70
C VAL A 430 19.75 -18.10 -3.66
N ASP A 431 20.96 -17.59 -3.39
CA ASP A 431 21.16 -16.42 -2.51
C ASP A 431 20.50 -15.19 -3.16
N LEU A 432 19.19 -15.07 -2.98
CA LEU A 432 18.40 -13.95 -3.42
C LEU A 432 18.62 -12.84 -2.40
N LYS A 433 19.17 -11.71 -2.86
CA LYS A 433 19.34 -10.53 -2.03
C LYS A 433 18.20 -9.56 -2.34
N VAL A 434 17.46 -9.15 -1.31
CA VAL A 434 16.57 -7.98 -1.45
C VAL A 434 17.42 -6.82 -1.94
N GLN A 435 16.98 -6.14 -3.00
CA GLN A 435 17.73 -5.01 -3.52
C GLN A 435 17.00 -3.69 -3.42
N GLY A 436 15.68 -3.68 -3.56
CA GLY A 436 14.95 -2.46 -3.33
C GLY A 436 13.55 -2.41 -3.89
N LEU A 437 13.03 -1.19 -3.83
CA LEU A 437 11.68 -0.84 -4.25
C LEU A 437 11.79 0.07 -5.46
N PHE A 438 11.11 -0.28 -6.55
CA PHE A 438 10.88 0.62 -7.66
C PHE A 438 9.54 1.32 -7.43
N ILE A 439 9.55 2.64 -7.47
CA ILE A 439 8.35 3.48 -7.37
C ILE A 439 8.16 4.15 -8.71
N PHE A 440 6.99 3.97 -9.31
CA PHE A 440 6.59 4.57 -10.56
C PHE A 440 5.46 5.55 -10.34
N THR A 441 5.56 6.69 -11.02
CA THR A 441 4.49 7.68 -11.14
C THR A 441 4.22 7.91 -12.62
N PHE A 442 2.96 7.97 -13.00
CA PHE A 442 2.54 8.02 -14.40
C PHE A 442 1.96 9.39 -14.74
N GLY A 443 2.35 9.94 -15.88
CA GLY A 443 1.81 11.19 -16.44
C GLY A 443 0.53 10.95 -17.22
N SER A 444 -0.12 12.04 -17.65
CA SER A 444 -1.34 11.99 -18.46
C SER A 444 -1.13 11.37 -19.86
N ASP A 445 0.10 11.39 -20.33
CA ASP A 445 0.59 11.02 -21.66
C ASP A 445 1.27 9.64 -21.70
N LEU A 446 0.99 8.77 -20.71
CA LEU A 446 1.72 7.51 -20.51
C LEU A 446 3.25 7.71 -20.34
N SER A 447 3.69 8.90 -19.93
CA SER A 447 5.04 9.06 -19.41
C SER A 447 5.14 8.42 -18.03
N ALA A 448 6.34 7.94 -17.68
CA ALA A 448 6.61 7.40 -16.36
C ALA A 448 7.88 8.03 -15.79
N LYS A 449 7.84 8.32 -14.48
CA LYS A 449 9.04 8.61 -13.69
C LYS A 449 9.27 7.44 -12.76
N ALA A 450 10.53 7.03 -12.64
CA ALA A 450 10.95 5.94 -11.79
C ALA A 450 11.85 6.45 -10.67
N VAL A 451 11.69 5.89 -9.49
CA VAL A 451 12.53 6.13 -8.31
C VAL A 451 12.88 4.78 -7.71
N PHE A 452 14.13 4.61 -7.31
CA PHE A 452 14.60 3.42 -6.63
C PHE A 452 14.90 3.73 -5.17
N VAL A 453 14.35 2.93 -4.27
CA VAL A 453 14.69 2.91 -2.85
C VAL A 453 15.63 1.74 -2.62
N ARG A 454 16.83 2.02 -2.12
CA ARG A 454 17.88 1.04 -1.82
C ARG A 454 17.95 0.75 -0.31
N PRO A 455 17.14 -0.19 0.22
CA PRO A 455 17.17 -0.56 1.64
C PRO A 455 18.57 -1.03 2.04
N THR A 456 19.18 -1.92 1.28
CA THR A 456 20.38 -2.64 1.71
C THR A 456 21.67 -1.90 1.40
N ASP A 457 22.62 -1.93 2.33
CA ASP A 457 24.02 -1.60 2.02
C ASP A 457 24.55 -2.62 0.99
N PRO A 458 25.07 -2.20 -0.19
CA PRO A 458 25.68 -3.10 -1.15
C PRO A 458 26.77 -4.02 -0.57
N ALA A 459 27.45 -3.58 0.48
CA ALA A 459 28.53 -4.32 1.14
C ALA A 459 28.04 -5.36 2.14
N ALA A 460 26.79 -5.29 2.61
CA ALA A 460 26.24 -6.26 3.56
C ALA A 460 26.01 -7.61 2.86
N SER A 461 26.79 -8.62 3.23
CA SER A 461 26.72 -9.98 2.66
C SER A 461 25.62 -10.85 3.27
N VAL A 462 24.77 -10.29 4.13
CA VAL A 462 23.79 -11.06 4.91
C VAL A 462 22.65 -11.56 4.03
N ARG A 463 22.24 -12.81 4.24
CA ARG A 463 21.03 -13.40 3.65
C ARG A 463 19.82 -12.67 4.17
N LEU A 464 19.22 -11.84 3.35
CA LEU A 464 18.01 -11.10 3.68
C LEU A 464 16.78 -11.93 3.32
N ARG A 465 15.83 -12.05 4.25
CA ARG A 465 14.49 -12.49 3.89
C ARG A 465 13.81 -11.42 3.03
N PHE A 466 13.00 -11.88 2.07
CA PHE A 466 12.33 -11.02 1.09
C PHE A 466 11.38 -10.02 1.75
N ILE A 467 11.17 -8.90 1.05
CA ILE A 467 10.04 -8.00 1.35
C ILE A 467 8.77 -8.79 1.01
N ASN A 468 8.14 -9.40 2.01
CA ASN A 468 6.94 -10.21 1.80
C ASN A 468 5.65 -9.38 1.77
N CYS A 469 5.70 -8.14 2.25
CA CYS A 469 4.57 -7.23 2.19
C CYS A 469 5.00 -5.77 2.21
N MET A 470 4.15 -4.95 1.62
CA MET A 470 4.30 -3.51 1.51
C MET A 470 2.94 -2.84 1.40
N GLN A 471 2.84 -1.60 1.86
CA GLN A 471 1.70 -0.73 1.61
C GLN A 471 2.19 0.70 1.32
N LEU A 472 1.53 1.36 0.37
CA LEU A 472 1.69 2.80 0.18
C LEU A 472 0.52 3.54 0.84
N THR A 473 0.82 4.72 1.34
CA THR A 473 -0.17 5.75 1.67
C THR A 473 0.16 7.00 0.86
N ASP A 474 -0.61 8.06 1.02
CA ASP A 474 -0.29 9.30 0.31
C ASP A 474 1.08 9.87 0.71
N SER A 475 1.51 9.64 1.96
CA SER A 475 2.72 10.26 2.49
C SER A 475 3.85 9.31 2.89
N HIS A 476 3.64 7.99 2.81
CA HIS A 476 4.62 7.00 3.23
C HIS A 476 4.62 5.72 2.39
N ILE A 477 5.70 4.96 2.50
CA ILE A 477 5.76 3.54 2.14
C ILE A 477 6.08 2.75 3.40
N TYR A 478 5.29 1.74 3.68
CA TYR A 478 5.48 0.79 4.76
C TYR A 478 5.92 -0.55 4.19
N PHE A 479 7.01 -1.11 4.70
CA PHE A 479 7.49 -2.41 4.27
C PHE A 479 8.33 -3.06 5.36
N MET A 480 8.45 -4.38 5.28
CA MET A 480 9.32 -5.13 6.18
C MET A 480 10.76 -5.11 5.70
N TRP A 481 11.69 -4.98 6.64
CA TRP A 481 13.09 -5.08 6.33
C TRP A 481 13.85 -5.68 7.52
N GLN A 482 14.80 -6.58 7.26
CA GLN A 482 15.50 -7.26 8.36
C GLN A 482 16.71 -6.46 8.88
N ASP A 483 17.22 -5.52 8.09
CA ASP A 483 18.62 -5.06 8.20
C ASP A 483 18.80 -3.56 8.48
N ALA A 484 17.73 -2.78 8.65
CA ALA A 484 17.93 -1.33 8.78
C ALA A 484 18.66 -0.92 10.05
N ARG A 485 18.70 -1.78 11.07
CA ARG A 485 19.46 -1.50 12.30
C ARG A 485 20.96 -1.31 12.02
N HIS A 486 21.46 -1.78 10.88
CA HIS A 486 22.88 -1.68 10.51
C HIS A 486 23.20 -0.48 9.59
N ARG A 487 22.22 0.23 9.04
CA ARG A 487 22.44 1.41 8.18
C ARG A 487 22.54 2.68 9.02
N GLN A 488 23.73 3.27 9.08
CA GLN A 488 24.00 4.52 9.82
C GLN A 488 23.84 5.79 8.96
N ASP A 489 23.78 5.64 7.64
CA ASP A 489 23.69 6.72 6.64
C ASP A 489 22.29 7.31 6.50
N ILE A 490 21.26 6.64 7.02
CA ILE A 490 19.89 7.12 6.97
C ILE A 490 19.55 7.79 8.30
N PRO A 491 19.16 9.09 8.31
CA PRO A 491 18.72 9.73 9.53
C PRO A 491 17.44 9.04 10.03
N LEU A 492 17.55 8.38 11.17
CA LEU A 492 16.39 7.85 11.89
C LEU A 492 15.54 9.02 12.38
N PHE A 493 14.27 9.03 12.00
CA PHE A 493 13.34 10.02 12.47
C PHE A 493 13.08 9.83 13.98
N LYS A 494 13.63 10.74 14.79
CA LYS A 494 13.34 10.83 16.22
C LYS A 494 12.12 11.74 16.42
N ASP A 495 11.03 11.17 16.89
CA ASP A 495 9.80 11.91 17.14
C ASP A 495 9.69 12.26 18.62
N GLU A 496 10.49 13.25 19.03
CA GLU A 496 10.53 13.72 20.43
C GLU A 496 9.19 14.31 20.89
N GLU A 497 8.41 14.83 19.95
CA GLU A 497 7.09 15.44 20.18
C GLU A 497 6.04 14.36 20.50
N ASN A 498 6.00 13.27 19.73
CA ASN A 498 4.98 12.22 19.89
C ASN A 498 5.29 11.20 20.99
N ALA A 499 6.52 11.15 21.51
CA ALA A 499 6.86 10.31 22.66
C ALA A 499 6.02 10.61 23.91
N ARG A 500 5.32 11.76 23.95
CA ARG A 500 4.49 12.22 25.06
C ARG A 500 2.99 11.96 24.90
N GLU A 501 2.53 11.49 23.74
CA GLU A 501 1.09 11.39 23.43
C GLU A 501 0.35 10.26 24.14
N LEU A 502 1.05 9.19 24.54
CA LEU A 502 0.44 8.04 25.19
C LEU A 502 0.99 7.82 26.60
N PRO A 503 0.18 7.31 27.53
CA PRO A 503 0.69 6.83 28.82
C PRO A 503 1.78 5.79 28.58
N PRO A 504 2.79 5.71 29.48
CA PRO A 504 3.88 4.77 29.32
C PRO A 504 3.34 3.35 29.15
N PRO A 505 3.96 2.52 28.29
CA PRO A 505 3.54 1.15 28.11
C PRO A 505 3.58 0.44 29.46
N ILE A 506 2.45 -0.11 29.90
CA ILE A 506 2.48 -1.08 30.99
C ILE A 506 3.18 -2.30 30.41
N THR A 507 4.30 -2.71 31.00
CA THR A 507 4.85 -4.04 30.78
C THR A 507 3.80 -5.01 31.34
N PRO A 508 2.97 -5.66 30.52
CA PRO A 508 1.96 -6.55 31.03
C PRO A 508 2.71 -7.68 31.73
N THR A 509 2.48 -7.85 33.04
CA THR A 509 2.98 -9.01 33.79
C THR A 509 2.48 -10.33 33.17
N LEU A 510 1.39 -10.28 32.41
CA LEU A 510 0.81 -11.35 31.59
C LEU A 510 1.58 -11.65 30.28
N ILE A 511 2.60 -10.86 29.90
CA ILE A 511 3.53 -11.29 28.83
C ILE A 511 4.24 -12.59 29.24
N GLY A 512 4.33 -12.92 30.53
CA GLY A 512 4.84 -14.21 31.02
C GLY A 512 4.13 -15.41 30.37
N GLU A 513 2.79 -15.39 30.25
CA GLU A 513 2.05 -16.48 29.59
C GLU A 513 2.23 -16.46 28.06
N PHE A 514 2.37 -15.28 27.46
CA PHE A 514 2.64 -15.14 26.02
C PHE A 514 4.06 -15.60 25.65
N GLN A 515 5.06 -15.31 26.50
CA GLN A 515 6.44 -15.77 26.36
C GLN A 515 6.57 -17.26 26.69
N GLU A 516 5.85 -17.77 27.69
CA GLU A 516 5.81 -19.21 28.00
C GLU A 516 5.18 -20.01 26.85
N GLN A 517 4.10 -19.54 26.21
CA GLN A 517 3.55 -20.19 25.03
C GLN A 517 4.50 -20.13 23.82
N LEU A 518 5.24 -19.02 23.65
CA LEU A 518 6.29 -18.87 22.63
C LEU A 518 7.49 -19.80 22.86
N LEU A 519 7.85 -20.03 24.13
CA LEU A 519 8.92 -20.94 24.54
C LEU A 519 8.48 -22.41 24.49
N ALA A 520 7.21 -22.71 24.79
CA ALA A 520 6.64 -24.06 24.76
C ALA A 520 6.37 -24.57 23.32
N ALA A 521 6.15 -23.68 22.36
CA ALA A 521 5.89 -24.05 20.96
C ALA A 521 7.17 -24.39 20.17
N GLN A 522 8.37 -24.35 20.77
CA GLN A 522 9.61 -24.80 20.13
C GLN A 522 9.90 -26.27 20.44
N PRO A 523 9.91 -27.17 19.43
CA PRO A 523 10.35 -28.54 19.63
C PRO A 523 11.88 -28.57 19.73
N GLY A 524 12.40 -28.50 20.96
CA GLY A 524 13.83 -28.60 21.25
C GLY A 524 14.25 -27.76 22.45
N GLY A 525 14.03 -28.29 23.65
CA GLY A 525 14.29 -27.58 24.90
C GLY A 525 15.73 -27.13 25.10
N ARG A 526 15.91 -25.84 25.39
CA ARG A 526 16.93 -25.34 26.31
C ARG A 526 16.31 -24.20 27.15
N SER A 527 16.18 -24.47 28.45
CA SER A 527 15.81 -23.48 29.46
C SER A 527 16.88 -22.40 29.58
N PHE A 528 16.53 -21.14 29.31
CA PHE A 528 17.37 -19.98 29.63
C PHE A 528 16.71 -19.18 30.75
N THR A 529 17.09 -19.50 32.00
CA THR A 529 16.81 -18.65 33.16
C THR A 529 18.01 -17.74 33.40
N THR A 530 18.04 -16.57 32.76
CA THR A 530 18.71 -15.35 33.24
C THR A 530 18.44 -14.21 32.26
N SER A 531 18.27 -13.01 32.80
CA SER A 531 18.12 -11.75 32.06
C SER A 531 19.22 -11.58 31.00
N VAL A 532 18.89 -11.77 29.73
CA VAL A 532 19.75 -11.47 28.58
C VAL A 532 19.27 -10.14 27.97
N PRO A 533 20.17 -9.17 27.68
CA PRO A 533 19.80 -7.92 27.06
C PRO A 533 19.29 -8.15 25.62
N LEU A 534 18.31 -7.34 25.19
CA LEU A 534 17.72 -7.29 23.84
C LEU A 534 18.80 -7.47 22.74
N GLY A 535 18.96 -8.69 22.24
CA GLY A 535 20.03 -9.06 21.30
C GLY A 535 19.73 -10.29 20.45
N ALA A 536 18.46 -10.64 20.26
CA ALA A 536 18.05 -11.70 19.35
C ALA A 536 17.26 -11.11 18.17
N ASP A 537 17.41 -11.72 16.99
CA ASP A 537 16.97 -11.26 15.66
C ASP A 537 15.48 -10.90 15.56
N SER A 538 15.13 -9.70 16.00
CA SER A 538 13.80 -9.12 15.82
C SER A 538 13.63 -8.53 14.41
N TYR A 539 12.58 -8.94 13.71
CA TYR A 539 12.18 -8.34 12.45
C TYR A 539 11.56 -6.98 12.73
N THR A 540 11.88 -5.99 11.92
CA THR A 540 11.42 -4.64 12.17
C THR A 540 10.64 -4.12 10.97
N LEU A 541 9.54 -3.44 11.25
CA LEU A 541 8.72 -2.79 10.25
C LEU A 541 9.32 -1.40 10.00
N TYR A 542 9.28 -0.91 8.77
CA TYR A 542 9.79 0.41 8.43
C TYR A 542 8.73 1.24 7.74
N SER A 543 8.77 2.53 8.02
CA SER A 543 8.03 3.53 7.26
C SER A 543 9.01 4.55 6.70
N LEU A 544 8.92 4.83 5.41
CA LEU A 544 9.59 5.98 4.82
C LEU A 544 8.66 7.17 4.91
N SER A 545 9.09 8.17 5.67
CA SER A 545 8.38 9.42 5.87
C SER A 545 8.99 10.53 5.05
N TYR A 546 8.14 11.29 4.39
CA TYR A 546 8.53 12.53 3.74
C TYR A 546 8.33 13.68 4.72
N ILE A 547 9.41 14.14 5.38
CA ILE A 547 9.29 15.19 6.42
C ILE A 547 8.93 16.55 5.80
N ARG A 548 8.11 17.29 6.53
CA ARG A 548 8.07 18.76 6.64
C ARG A 548 9.48 19.40 6.50
N PRO A 549 9.67 20.44 5.67
CA PRO A 549 10.79 21.36 5.86
C PRO A 549 10.59 22.12 7.18
N GLY A 550 11.66 22.25 7.96
CA GLY A 550 11.67 23.07 9.18
C GLY A 550 11.52 24.56 8.92
#